data_AF-A0A0D6LXB4-F1
#
_entry.id   AF-A0A0D6LXB4-F1
#
_cell.length_a   1.000
_cell.length_b   1.000
_cell.length_c   1.000
_cell.angle_alpha   90.00
_cell.angle_beta   90.00
_cell.angle_gamma   90.00
#
_symmetry.space_group_name_H-M   'P 1'
#
loop_
_entity.id
_entity.type
_entity.pdbx_description
1 polymer ?
#
loop_
_entity_poly.entity_id
_entity_poly.type
_entity_poly.pdbx_seq_one_letter_code
_entity_poly.pdbx_strand_id
1 'polypeptide(L)'
;MVETNTWEADPCEDFYQFACGKWIESIPEPDMVYDRRKVMYEDLLKENQAILKSKEFGDSRAMTSAQRFHEKCVSSDEEWKSKGGSINFVIRNIRGYGYFPLIDGMLWEEQSFDLTMLLAYFNRNKTVHTALVPMIEEN
;
A
#
# COMPACT_ATOMS: atom_id res chain seq x y z
N MET A 1 -28.68 -12.80 -3.95
CA MET A 1 -29.78 -12.45 -3.01
C MET A 1 -30.34 -13.70 -2.36
N VAL A 2 -30.76 -14.74 -3.10
CA VAL A 2 -31.33 -15.96 -2.49
C VAL A 2 -30.33 -16.73 -1.60
N GLU A 3 -29.04 -16.66 -1.92
CA GLU A 3 -28.00 -17.45 -1.26
C GLU A 3 -27.60 -16.94 0.14
N THR A 4 -27.84 -15.66 0.45
CA THR A 4 -27.47 -15.06 1.75
C THR A 4 -28.61 -15.02 2.75
N ASN A 5 -29.84 -15.28 2.29
CA ASN A 5 -31.03 -15.11 3.11
C ASN A 5 -31.21 -16.25 4.12
N THR A 6 -31.58 -15.91 5.35
CA THR A 6 -32.10 -16.84 6.34
C THR A 6 -33.62 -16.69 6.40
N TRP A 7 -34.36 -17.73 6.00
CA TRP A 7 -35.84 -17.74 6.06
C TRP A 7 -36.37 -17.95 7.50
N GLU A 8 -35.46 -18.10 8.46
CA GLU A 8 -35.75 -18.29 9.89
C GLU A 8 -35.96 -16.97 10.63
N ALA A 9 -35.45 -15.85 10.08
CA ALA A 9 -35.71 -14.51 10.59
C ALA A 9 -36.88 -13.88 9.83
N ASP A 10 -37.84 -13.28 10.55
CA ASP A 10 -38.91 -12.49 9.92
C ASP A 10 -38.32 -11.17 9.40
N PRO A 11 -38.42 -10.86 8.09
CA PRO A 11 -37.91 -9.62 7.53
C PRO A 11 -38.56 -8.35 8.09
N CYS A 12 -39.76 -8.43 8.67
CA CYS A 12 -40.44 -7.31 9.32
C CYS A 12 -39.86 -6.99 10.70
N GLU A 13 -39.23 -7.98 11.35
CA GLU A 13 -38.68 -7.86 12.70
C GLU A 13 -37.16 -7.69 12.68
N ASP A 14 -36.45 -8.45 11.85
CA ASP A 14 -34.98 -8.37 11.67
C ASP A 14 -34.58 -8.59 10.22
N PHE A 15 -34.72 -7.52 9.42
CA PHE A 15 -34.33 -7.53 8.01
C PHE A 15 -32.82 -7.80 7.81
N TYR A 16 -31.98 -7.42 8.77
CA TYR A 16 -30.54 -7.61 8.65
C TYR A 16 -30.17 -9.09 8.74
N GLN A 17 -30.69 -9.80 9.75
CA GLN A 17 -30.49 -11.24 9.89
C GLN A 17 -31.16 -12.00 8.74
N PHE A 18 -32.37 -11.59 8.33
CA PHE A 18 -33.05 -12.17 7.17
C PHE A 18 -32.20 -12.08 5.90
N ALA A 19 -31.60 -10.93 5.60
CA ALA A 19 -30.88 -10.72 4.34
C ALA A 19 -29.41 -11.22 4.37
N CYS A 20 -28.75 -11.16 5.54
CA CYS A 20 -27.31 -11.37 5.67
C CYS A 20 -26.92 -12.56 6.55
N GLY A 21 -27.85 -13.17 7.29
CA GLY A 21 -27.53 -14.15 8.33
C GLY A 21 -26.63 -15.29 7.86
N LYS A 22 -26.91 -15.90 6.69
CA LYS A 22 -26.06 -16.97 6.14
C LYS A 22 -24.69 -16.48 5.72
N TRP A 23 -24.62 -15.23 5.26
CA TRP A 23 -23.35 -14.65 4.86
C TRP A 23 -22.46 -14.41 6.08
N ILE A 24 -23.03 -13.95 7.21
CA ILE A 24 -22.31 -13.78 8.48
C ILE A 24 -21.72 -15.11 8.95
N GLU A 25 -22.48 -16.21 8.87
CA GLU A 25 -21.98 -17.56 9.20
C GLU A 25 -20.83 -18.03 8.31
N SER A 26 -20.74 -17.51 7.08
CA SER A 26 -19.69 -17.88 6.12
C SER A 26 -18.38 -17.09 6.29
N ILE A 27 -18.35 -16.08 7.16
CA ILE A 27 -17.17 -15.24 7.37
C ILE A 27 -16.15 -16.00 8.23
N PRO A 28 -14.88 -16.15 7.77
CA PRO A 28 -13.83 -16.72 8.60
C PRO A 28 -13.51 -15.80 9.80
N GLU A 29 -13.55 -16.32 11.03
CA GLU A 29 -13.10 -15.56 12.21
C GLU A 29 -11.57 -15.38 12.23
N PRO A 30 -11.02 -14.24 12.72
CA PRO A 30 -11.68 -13.08 13.32
C PRO A 30 -11.44 -11.82 12.46
N ASP A 31 -11.96 -11.81 11.24
CA ASP A 31 -11.78 -10.63 10.38
C ASP A 31 -12.83 -9.56 10.77
N MET A 32 -12.49 -8.72 11.76
CA MET A 32 -13.42 -7.73 12.38
C MET A 32 -14.02 -6.71 11.40
N VAL A 33 -13.50 -6.63 10.17
CA VAL A 33 -14.02 -5.79 9.08
C VAL A 33 -14.09 -6.63 7.81
N TYR A 34 -15.04 -7.56 7.78
CA TYR A 34 -15.42 -8.28 6.57
C TYR A 34 -16.77 -7.74 6.13
N ASP A 35 -16.84 -7.17 4.92
CA ASP A 35 -18.07 -6.66 4.31
C ASP A 35 -18.11 -7.02 2.81
N ARG A 36 -19.26 -6.83 2.16
CA ARG A 36 -19.40 -7.13 0.73
C ARG A 36 -18.49 -6.28 -0.17
N ARG A 37 -18.08 -5.08 0.26
CA ARG A 37 -17.13 -4.24 -0.49
C ARG A 37 -15.73 -4.83 -0.44
N LYS A 38 -15.33 -5.39 0.70
CA LYS A 38 -14.05 -6.10 0.84
C LYS A 38 -13.98 -7.28 -0.12
N VAL A 39 -15.02 -8.13 -0.17
CA VAL A 39 -15.09 -9.26 -1.12
C VAL A 39 -14.96 -8.78 -2.56
N MET A 40 -15.74 -7.77 -2.95
CA MET A 40 -15.67 -7.19 -4.30
C MET A 40 -14.27 -6.62 -4.60
N TYR A 41 -13.66 -5.95 -3.63
CA TYR A 41 -12.33 -5.38 -3.78
C TYR A 41 -11.25 -6.46 -3.93
N GLU A 42 -11.36 -7.58 -3.20
CA GLU A 42 -10.47 -8.73 -3.35
C GLU A 42 -10.57 -9.35 -4.75
N ASP A 43 -11.79 -9.49 -5.29
CA ASP A 43 -11.98 -10.02 -6.64
C ASP A 43 -11.45 -9.06 -7.71
N LEU A 44 -11.69 -7.75 -7.56
CA LEU A 44 -11.10 -6.73 -8.41
C LEU A 44 -9.56 -6.76 -8.37
N LEU A 45 -8.97 -6.94 -7.18
CA LEU A 45 -7.52 -7.05 -7.04
C LEU A 45 -6.97 -8.28 -7.77
N LYS A 46 -7.66 -9.43 -7.71
CA LYS A 46 -7.26 -10.64 -8.45
C LYS A 46 -7.29 -10.41 -9.95
N GLU A 47 -8.34 -9.78 -10.46
CA GLU A 47 -8.45 -9.43 -11.89
C GLU A 47 -7.34 -8.46 -12.32
N ASN A 48 -7.10 -7.41 -11.53
CA ASN A 48 -6.02 -6.47 -11.78
C ASN A 48 -4.64 -7.16 -11.79
N GLN A 49 -4.39 -8.09 -10.87
CA GLN A 49 -3.16 -8.87 -10.87
C GLN A 49 -3.01 -9.74 -12.14
N ALA A 50 -4.11 -10.31 -12.64
CA ALA A 50 -4.09 -11.09 -13.88
C ALA A 50 -3.74 -10.21 -15.09
N ILE A 51 -4.34 -9.01 -15.18
CA ILE A 51 -4.05 -8.01 -16.21
C ILE A 51 -2.58 -7.57 -16.16
N LEU A 52 -2.06 -7.29 -14.97
CA LEU A 52 -0.68 -6.83 -14.77
C LEU A 52 0.37 -7.93 -15.04
N LYS A 53 -0.03 -9.20 -15.05
CA LYS A 53 0.83 -10.34 -15.41
C LYS A 53 0.68 -10.77 -16.88
N SER A 54 -0.32 -10.23 -17.59
CA SER A 54 -0.59 -10.63 -18.98
C SER A 54 0.46 -10.06 -19.95
N LYS A 55 0.71 -10.78 -21.05
CA LYS A 55 1.61 -10.34 -22.13
C LYS A 55 0.89 -9.57 -23.23
N GLU A 56 -0.41 -9.34 -23.08
CA GLU A 56 -1.31 -8.87 -24.15
C GLU A 56 -1.21 -7.37 -24.43
N PHE A 57 -0.57 -6.60 -23.55
CA PHE A 57 -0.53 -5.14 -23.63
C PHE A 57 0.82 -4.56 -24.09
N GLY A 58 1.59 -5.34 -24.87
CA GLY A 58 2.99 -5.06 -25.22
C GLY A 58 3.29 -3.69 -25.86
N ASP A 59 2.29 -3.03 -26.45
CA ASP A 59 2.49 -1.77 -27.19
C ASP A 59 2.18 -0.49 -26.37
N SER A 60 1.55 -0.61 -25.20
CA SER A 60 1.20 0.56 -24.37
C SER A 60 2.31 0.89 -23.38
N ARG A 61 2.96 2.05 -23.54
CA ARG A 61 3.95 2.54 -22.57
C ARG A 61 3.41 2.61 -21.14
N ALA A 62 2.17 3.07 -20.99
CA ALA A 62 1.53 3.18 -19.68
C ALA A 62 1.34 1.81 -19.04
N MET A 63 0.89 0.82 -19.82
CA MET A 63 0.70 -0.53 -19.31
C MET A 63 2.04 -1.21 -18.99
N THR A 64 3.03 -1.07 -19.86
CA THR A 64 4.39 -1.57 -19.60
C THR A 64 4.98 -1.01 -18.31
N SER A 65 4.78 0.29 -18.04
CA SER A 65 5.20 0.91 -16.78
C SER A 65 4.47 0.33 -15.56
N ALA A 66 3.14 0.14 -15.65
CA ALA A 66 2.35 -0.44 -14.57
C ALA A 66 2.72 -1.91 -14.29
N GLN A 67 2.92 -2.70 -15.33
CA GLN A 67 3.35 -4.10 -15.24
C GLN A 67 4.74 -4.23 -14.61
N ARG A 68 5.69 -3.42 -15.05
CA ARG A 68 7.04 -3.38 -14.46
C ARG A 68 7.01 -2.97 -12.99
N PHE A 69 6.17 -1.98 -12.64
CA PHE A 69 6.00 -1.55 -11.25
C PHE A 69 5.44 -2.69 -10.39
N HIS A 70 4.39 -3.36 -10.87
CA HIS A 70 3.80 -4.52 -10.20
C HIS A 70 4.81 -5.66 -10.01
N GLU A 71 5.55 -6.02 -11.06
CA GLU A 71 6.59 -7.05 -11.01
C GLU A 71 7.62 -6.73 -9.91
N LYS A 72 8.13 -5.49 -9.90
CA LYS A 72 9.09 -5.02 -8.89
C LYS A 72 8.52 -5.02 -7.47
N CYS A 73 7.24 -4.71 -7.31
CA CYS A 73 6.58 -4.75 -6.01
C CYS A 73 6.44 -6.19 -5.48
N VAL A 74 6.05 -7.14 -6.33
CA VAL A 74 5.84 -8.54 -5.90
C VAL A 74 7.16 -9.27 -5.67
N SER A 75 8.21 -8.95 -6.42
CA SER A 75 9.54 -9.57 -6.27
C SER A 75 10.45 -8.86 -5.25
N SER A 76 9.98 -7.82 -4.56
CA SER A 76 10.84 -6.94 -3.76
C SER A 76 11.52 -7.69 -2.61
N ASP A 77 10.81 -8.62 -1.97
CA ASP A 77 11.33 -9.37 -0.82
C ASP A 77 12.52 -10.25 -1.18
N GLU A 78 12.47 -10.91 -2.34
CA GLU A 78 13.60 -11.70 -2.86
C GLU A 78 14.78 -10.81 -3.23
N GLU A 79 14.49 -9.68 -3.90
CA GLU A 79 15.52 -8.72 -4.29
C GLU A 79 16.24 -8.17 -3.05
N TRP A 80 15.50 -7.83 -1.99
CA TRP A 80 16.06 -7.30 -0.75
C TRP A 80 16.87 -8.34 0.01
N LYS A 81 16.42 -9.59 0.09
CA LYS A 81 17.19 -10.69 0.70
C LYS A 81 18.59 -10.80 0.08
N SER A 82 18.70 -10.70 -1.24
CA SER A 82 19.99 -10.74 -1.94
C SER A 82 20.91 -9.54 -1.63
N LYS A 83 20.34 -8.41 -1.18
CA LYS A 83 21.04 -7.16 -0.88
C LYS A 83 21.32 -6.94 0.62
N GLY A 84 21.19 -8.00 1.43
CA GLY A 84 21.40 -7.95 2.88
C GLY A 84 20.12 -7.74 3.70
N GLY A 85 18.94 -7.89 3.10
CA GLY A 85 17.64 -7.73 3.75
C GLY A 85 17.02 -6.34 3.58
N SER A 86 15.72 -6.24 3.88
CA SER A 86 14.93 -5.00 3.75
C SER A 86 15.50 -3.86 4.59
N ILE A 87 15.94 -4.15 5.81
CA ILE A 87 16.52 -3.14 6.71
C ILE A 87 17.79 -2.51 6.12
N ASN A 88 18.69 -3.33 5.57
CA ASN A 88 19.94 -2.84 4.97
C ASN A 88 19.68 -2.05 3.69
N PHE A 89 18.68 -2.45 2.91
CA PHE A 89 18.22 -1.68 1.76
C PHE A 89 17.71 -0.30 2.21
N VAL A 90 16.82 -0.24 3.20
CA VAL A 90 16.26 1.02 3.72
C VAL A 90 17.35 1.92 4.29
N ILE A 91 18.23 1.39 5.17
CA ILE A 91 19.33 2.17 5.76
C ILE A 91 20.26 2.73 4.68
N ARG A 92 20.57 1.97 3.62
CA ARG A 92 21.40 2.46 2.51
C ARG A 92 20.74 3.62 1.76
N ASN A 93 19.44 3.55 1.53
CA ASN A 93 18.71 4.64 0.89
C ASN A 93 18.64 5.88 1.79
N ILE A 94 18.40 5.70 3.10
CA ILE A 94 18.41 6.80 4.08
C ILE A 94 19.78 7.50 4.09
N ARG A 95 20.87 6.73 4.12
CA ARG A 95 22.24 7.27 4.08
C ARG A 95 22.57 8.03 2.80
N GLY A 96 21.82 7.83 1.72
CA GLY A 96 21.92 8.65 0.51
C GLY A 96 21.54 10.12 0.75
N TYR A 97 20.84 10.41 1.84
CA TYR A 97 20.46 11.76 2.26
C TYR A 97 21.35 12.33 3.38
N GLY A 98 22.41 11.60 3.76
CA GLY A 98 23.27 11.91 4.89
C GLY A 98 23.12 10.90 6.04
N TYR A 99 24.01 11.00 7.02
CA TYR A 99 23.91 10.23 8.24
C TYR A 99 22.86 10.84 9.18
N PHE A 100 22.26 10.03 10.05
CA PHE A 100 21.25 10.47 11.01
C PHE A 100 21.65 10.06 12.44
N PRO A 101 21.46 10.92 13.45
CA PRO A 101 21.92 10.64 14.82
C PRO A 101 21.36 9.32 15.38
N LEU A 102 20.09 9.03 15.11
CA LEU A 102 19.40 7.84 15.62
C LEU A 102 19.91 6.53 15.00
N ILE A 103 20.41 6.58 13.75
CA ILE A 103 20.81 5.38 12.98
C ILE A 103 22.32 5.18 13.05
N ASP A 104 23.07 6.28 13.02
CA ASP A 104 24.51 6.27 12.72
C ASP A 104 25.38 6.71 13.91
N GLY A 105 24.77 7.29 14.95
CA GLY A 105 25.43 7.62 16.22
C GLY A 105 26.68 8.47 16.00
N MET A 106 27.85 7.88 16.25
CA MET A 106 29.15 8.58 16.14
C MET A 106 29.56 8.94 14.70
N LEU A 107 28.96 8.32 13.69
CA LEU A 107 29.21 8.67 12.28
C LEU A 107 28.44 9.92 11.85
N TRP A 108 27.49 10.39 12.68
CA TRP A 108 26.75 11.61 12.41
C TRP A 108 27.50 12.82 12.96
N GLU A 109 27.64 13.84 12.11
CA GLU A 109 28.27 15.11 12.47
C GLU A 109 27.27 16.24 12.25
N GLU A 110 26.93 16.97 13.33
CA GLU A 110 25.95 18.07 13.31
C GLU A 110 26.29 19.13 12.24
N GLN A 111 27.58 19.45 12.11
CA GLN A 111 28.08 20.46 11.17
C GLN A 111 27.89 20.09 9.70
N SER A 112 27.73 18.79 9.41
CA SER A 112 27.52 18.27 8.06
C SER A 112 26.04 18.17 7.68
N PHE A 113 25.14 18.33 8.66
CA PHE A 113 23.71 18.12 8.46
C PHE A 113 22.99 19.40 8.03
N ASP A 114 22.58 19.46 6.77
CA ASP A 114 21.74 20.54 6.24
C ASP A 114 20.26 20.13 6.23
N LEU A 115 19.56 20.49 7.30
CA LEU A 115 18.12 20.27 7.42
C LEU A 115 17.32 21.00 6.34
N THR A 116 17.76 22.19 5.93
CA THR A 116 17.03 23.01 4.95
C THR A 116 17.08 22.35 3.57
N MET A 117 18.25 21.88 3.15
CA MET A 117 18.42 21.15 1.90
C MET A 117 17.63 19.84 1.90
N LEU A 118 17.63 19.11 3.02
CA LEU A 118 16.86 17.87 3.16
C LEU A 118 15.35 18.11 3.01
N LEU A 119 14.82 19.12 3.72
CA LEU A 119 13.41 19.49 3.66
C LEU A 119 13.04 20.01 2.26
N ALA A 120 13.89 20.83 1.64
CA ALA A 120 13.67 21.31 0.27
C ALA A 120 13.63 20.16 -0.75
N TYR A 121 14.52 19.17 -0.62
CA TYR A 121 14.54 17.99 -1.49
C TYR A 121 13.22 17.21 -1.42
N PHE A 122 12.76 16.87 -0.21
CA PHE A 122 11.53 16.10 -0.05
C PHE A 122 10.26 16.91 -0.31
N ASN A 123 10.29 18.23 -0.11
CA ASN A 123 9.18 19.10 -0.48
C ASN A 123 9.02 19.16 -2.00
N ARG A 124 10.12 19.31 -2.76
CA ARG A 124 10.09 19.28 -4.23
C ARG A 124 9.52 17.96 -4.77
N ASN A 125 9.81 16.86 -4.08
CA ASN A 125 9.31 15.54 -4.43
C ASN A 125 7.94 15.20 -3.81
N LYS A 126 7.25 16.18 -3.20
CA LYS A 126 5.92 16.04 -2.55
C LYS A 126 5.85 14.90 -1.54
N THR A 127 6.98 14.59 -0.90
CA THR A 127 7.10 13.50 0.08
C THR A 127 6.98 14.00 1.52
N VAL A 128 7.15 15.31 1.75
CA VAL A 128 6.96 15.94 3.06
C VAL A 128 5.49 16.28 3.30
N HIS A 129 5.01 16.00 4.51
CA HIS A 129 3.70 16.43 4.96
C HIS A 129 3.61 17.96 5.03
N THR A 130 2.48 18.53 4.63
CA THR A 130 2.26 20.00 4.61
C THR A 130 2.42 20.68 5.96
N ALA A 131 2.37 19.91 7.06
CA ALA A 131 2.65 20.38 8.41
C ALA A 131 4.12 20.78 8.65
N LEU A 132 5.06 20.21 7.89
CA LEU A 132 6.49 20.48 8.03
C LEU A 132 6.98 21.51 7.00
N VAL A 133 6.47 21.43 5.77
CA VAL A 133 6.77 22.41 4.72
C VAL A 133 5.46 22.75 3.99
N PRO A 134 5.00 24.01 4.01
CA PRO A 134 3.77 24.39 3.34
C PRO A 134 3.91 24.26 1.82
N MET A 135 2.85 23.79 1.15
CA MET A 135 2.79 23.85 -0.31
C MET A 135 2.68 25.30 -0.74
N ILE A 136 3.57 25.73 -1.63
CA ILE A 136 3.49 27.02 -2.30
C ILE A 136 2.72 26.77 -3.59
N GLU A 137 1.50 27.28 -3.68
CA GLU A 137 0.75 27.32 -4.94
C GLU A 137 1.22 28.55 -5.74
N GLU A 138 1.75 28.31 -6.94
CA GLU A 138 2.01 29.40 -7.89
C GLU A 138 0.68 29.78 -8.55
N ASN A 139 0.24 31.03 -8.31
CA ASN A 139 -0.92 31.64 -8.96
C ASN A 139 -0.65 31.96 -10.44
#